data_AF-A0A946XXW2-F1
#
_entry.id   AF-A0A946XXW2-F1
#
_cell.length_a   1.000
_cell.length_b   1.000
_cell.length_c   1.000
_cell.angle_alpha   90.00
_cell.angle_beta   90.00
_cell.angle_gamma   90.00
#
_symmetry.space_group_name_H-M   'P 1'
#
loop_
_entity.id
_entity.type
_entity.pdbx_description
1 polymer ?
#
loop_
_entity_poly.entity_id
_entity_poly.type
_entity_poly.pdbx_seq_one_letter_code
_entity_poly.pdbx_strand_id
1 'polypeptide(L)'
;MMDFIATPAGLLSAFFATAAVVVLAGIRLSIYGDALGDRTGLGNGLIGLVFLAGVTSLPELVVSLTSVINAPELAQGADMATGNMLGSNVFNLLILAFMALLFPGKFKPAAMKDPHTDSTLYGVLMLALFSIAYLAADTRWGGALIPGLRCAWLVITLPIAYALILRREHRQHKLEKEEQLPQETALTQLSALRFYSALCALCSLILGGGILLSLLGSRMALPPDQGGFGLEASLIGTLFLAISTSLPELVISFASIRMGFLDMAAGNVLGSNMFN
;
A
#
# COMPACT_ATOMS: atom_id res chain seq x y z
N MET A 1 12.17 -21.09 17.43
CA MET A 1 12.04 -20.12 16.33
C MET A 1 13.41 -19.70 15.81
N MET A 2 14.34 -19.24 16.66
CA MET A 2 15.65 -18.74 16.22
C MET A 2 16.49 -19.74 15.42
N ASP A 3 16.48 -21.02 15.78
CA ASP A 3 17.22 -22.07 15.04
C ASP A 3 16.59 -22.38 13.67
N PHE A 4 15.26 -22.22 13.54
CA PHE A 4 14.55 -22.49 12.27
C PHE A 4 14.89 -21.43 11.23
N ILE A 5 14.78 -20.15 11.61
CA ILE A 5 15.10 -19.01 10.73
C ILE A 5 16.61 -18.79 10.53
N ALA A 6 17.46 -19.57 11.19
CA ALA A 6 18.91 -19.60 10.94
C ALA A 6 19.27 -20.38 9.68
N THR A 7 18.35 -21.23 9.18
CA THR A 7 18.54 -21.92 7.91
C THR A 7 17.95 -21.10 6.75
N PRO A 8 18.57 -21.09 5.56
CA PRO A 8 18.00 -20.46 4.36
C PRO A 8 16.55 -20.86 4.07
N ALA A 9 16.27 -22.16 4.15
CA ALA A 9 14.94 -22.70 3.90
C ALA A 9 13.92 -22.27 4.98
N GLY A 10 14.31 -22.26 6.26
CA GLY A 10 13.44 -21.82 7.33
C GLY A 10 13.16 -20.32 7.29
N LEU A 11 14.15 -19.50 6.89
CA LEU A 11 13.97 -18.06 6.68
C LEU A 11 12.96 -17.77 5.57
N LEU A 12 13.10 -18.41 4.40
CA LEU A 12 12.13 -18.28 3.30
C LEU A 12 10.75 -18.80 3.71
N SER A 13 10.69 -19.94 4.39
CA SER A 13 9.41 -20.53 4.82
C SER A 13 8.69 -19.60 5.79
N ALA A 14 9.40 -19.02 6.76
CA ALA A 14 8.84 -18.05 7.69
C ALA A 14 8.37 -16.78 6.95
N PHE A 15 9.14 -16.31 5.96
CA PHE A 15 8.80 -15.16 5.16
C PHE A 15 7.50 -15.38 4.37
N PHE A 16 7.43 -16.46 3.58
CA PHE A 16 6.24 -16.75 2.78
C PHE A 16 5.01 -17.09 3.63
N ALA A 17 5.19 -17.75 4.78
CA ALA A 17 4.09 -17.98 5.72
C ALA A 17 3.56 -16.65 6.28
N THR A 18 4.44 -15.73 6.65
CA THR A 18 4.06 -14.40 7.14
C THR A 18 3.40 -13.58 6.04
N ALA A 19 3.97 -13.58 4.83
CA ALA A 19 3.39 -12.93 3.66
C ALA A 19 1.99 -13.46 3.38
N ALA A 20 1.77 -14.78 3.42
CA ALA A 20 0.44 -15.35 3.23
C ALA A 20 -0.58 -14.86 4.27
N VAL A 21 -0.17 -14.74 5.55
CA VAL A 21 -1.03 -14.17 6.60
C VAL A 21 -1.37 -12.71 6.30
N VAL A 22 -0.37 -11.90 5.96
CA VAL A 22 -0.56 -10.47 5.62
C VAL A 22 -1.46 -10.33 4.39
N VAL A 23 -1.27 -11.16 3.36
CA VAL A 23 -2.08 -11.15 2.14
C VAL A 23 -3.53 -11.48 2.44
N LEU A 24 -3.78 -12.59 3.16
CA LEU A 24 -5.14 -12.99 3.53
C LEU A 24 -5.83 -11.96 4.42
N ALA A 25 -5.09 -11.36 5.37
CA ALA A 25 -5.59 -10.30 6.22
C ALA A 25 -5.87 -9.02 5.41
N GLY A 26 -4.99 -8.62 4.49
CA GLY A 26 -5.13 -7.45 3.63
C GLY A 26 -6.34 -7.55 2.69
N ILE A 27 -6.53 -8.71 2.05
CA ILE A 27 -7.72 -8.98 1.22
C ILE A 27 -9.00 -8.79 2.04
N ARG A 28 -9.05 -9.37 3.25
CA ARG A 28 -10.20 -9.22 4.14
C ARG A 28 -10.35 -7.77 4.61
N LEU A 29 -9.26 -7.11 4.94
CA LEU A 29 -9.26 -5.75 5.47
C LEU A 29 -9.79 -4.75 4.44
N SER A 30 -9.42 -4.88 3.16
CA SER A 30 -9.95 -4.04 2.08
C SER A 30 -11.48 -4.11 2.00
N ILE A 31 -12.06 -5.32 2.05
CA ILE A 31 -13.51 -5.52 2.05
C ILE A 31 -14.17 -4.88 3.30
N TYR A 32 -13.51 -4.97 4.46
CA TYR A 32 -13.96 -4.30 5.68
C TYR A 32 -13.81 -2.77 5.61
N GLY A 33 -12.82 -2.26 4.89
CA GLY A 33 -12.61 -0.84 4.63
C GLY A 33 -13.80 -0.24 3.88
N ASP A 34 -14.20 -0.87 2.77
CA ASP A 34 -15.38 -0.44 1.99
C ASP A 34 -16.64 -0.44 2.86
N ALA A 35 -16.89 -1.55 3.57
CA ALA A 35 -18.04 -1.68 4.46
C ALA A 35 -18.01 -0.66 5.61
N LEU A 36 -16.82 -0.29 6.12
CA LEU A 36 -16.68 0.75 7.14
C LEU A 36 -17.06 2.12 6.58
N GLY A 37 -16.64 2.43 5.35
CA GLY A 37 -16.98 3.66 4.65
C GLY A 37 -18.50 3.86 4.53
N ASP A 38 -19.22 2.81 4.14
CA ASP A 38 -20.68 2.84 4.02
C ASP A 38 -21.38 2.91 5.39
N ARG A 39 -20.84 2.20 6.39
CA ARG A 39 -21.44 2.10 7.72
C ARG A 39 -21.30 3.36 8.57
N THR A 40 -20.21 4.08 8.41
CA THR A 40 -19.89 5.29 9.18
C THR A 40 -20.18 6.58 8.41
N GLY A 41 -20.43 6.48 7.09
CA GLY A 41 -20.46 7.63 6.19
C GLY A 41 -19.09 8.31 6.03
N LEU A 42 -18.01 7.74 6.58
CA LEU A 42 -16.65 8.29 6.48
C LEU A 42 -16.22 8.43 5.01
N GLY A 43 -16.65 7.52 4.13
CA GLY A 43 -16.37 7.61 2.69
C GLY A 43 -16.88 8.90 2.02
N ASN A 44 -17.75 9.66 2.71
CA ASN A 44 -18.29 10.93 2.24
C ASN A 44 -17.52 12.15 2.75
N GLY A 45 -16.35 11.97 3.37
CA GLY A 45 -15.50 13.05 3.89
C GLY A 45 -14.02 12.80 3.60
N LEU A 46 -13.22 13.87 3.51
CA LEU A 46 -11.78 13.77 3.21
C LEU A 46 -11.02 12.87 4.19
N ILE A 47 -11.31 12.99 5.50
CA ILE A 47 -10.66 12.17 6.53
C ILE A 47 -10.97 10.69 6.32
N GLY A 48 -12.19 10.35 5.90
CA GLY A 48 -12.55 8.97 5.63
C GLY A 48 -12.00 8.44 4.31
N LEU A 49 -11.78 9.29 3.30
CA LEU A 49 -11.08 8.92 2.08
C LEU A 49 -9.60 8.60 2.36
N VAL A 50 -8.93 9.44 3.16
CA VAL A 50 -7.56 9.15 3.67
C VAL A 50 -7.54 7.85 4.45
N PHE A 51 -8.51 7.64 5.34
CA PHE A 51 -8.60 6.44 6.15
C PHE A 51 -8.79 5.20 5.26
N LEU A 52 -9.69 5.24 4.28
CA LEU A 52 -9.97 4.13 3.38
C LEU A 52 -8.74 3.76 2.53
N ALA A 53 -8.07 4.75 1.94
CA ALA A 53 -6.83 4.53 1.18
C ALA A 53 -5.69 3.98 2.07
N GLY A 54 -5.63 4.43 3.32
CA GLY A 54 -4.67 3.92 4.30
C GLY A 54 -4.98 2.50 4.79
N VAL A 55 -6.25 2.10 4.79
CA VAL A 55 -6.66 0.73 5.17
C VAL A 55 -6.24 -0.29 4.11
N THR A 56 -6.38 0.04 2.82
CA THR A 56 -5.97 -0.86 1.72
C THR A 56 -4.45 -0.95 1.60
N SER A 57 -3.75 0.15 1.84
CA SER A 57 -2.27 0.25 1.76
C SER A 57 -1.58 0.06 3.12
N LEU A 58 -2.30 -0.49 4.11
CA LEU A 58 -1.78 -0.70 5.46
C LEU A 58 -0.57 -1.65 5.49
N PRO A 59 -0.56 -2.80 4.76
CA PRO A 59 0.60 -3.68 4.73
C PRO A 59 1.88 -2.97 4.31
N GLU A 60 1.84 -2.21 3.21
CA GLU A 60 2.93 -1.41 2.66
C GLU A 60 3.42 -0.39 3.69
N LEU A 61 2.50 0.39 4.27
CA LEU A 61 2.84 1.43 5.23
C LEU A 61 3.57 0.85 6.45
N VAL A 62 3.05 -0.25 6.99
CA VAL A 62 3.63 -0.90 8.16
C VAL A 62 5.03 -1.41 7.81
N VAL A 63 5.18 -2.18 6.74
CA VAL A 63 6.47 -2.75 6.34
C VAL A 63 7.51 -1.67 6.07
N SER A 64 7.15 -0.60 5.36
CA SER A 64 8.06 0.53 5.09
C SER A 64 8.48 1.23 6.37
N LEU A 65 7.52 1.55 7.26
CA LEU A 65 7.82 2.21 8.52
C LEU A 65 8.69 1.34 9.44
N THR A 66 8.36 0.05 9.55
CA THR A 66 9.06 -0.87 10.45
C THR A 66 10.42 -1.28 9.91
N SER A 67 10.63 -1.22 8.59
CA SER A 67 11.95 -1.37 7.98
C SER A 67 12.90 -0.27 8.44
N VAL A 68 12.43 0.99 8.52
CA VAL A 68 13.28 2.09 9.03
C VAL A 68 13.46 2.03 10.55
N ILE A 69 12.39 1.71 11.30
CA ILE A 69 12.42 1.71 12.77
C ILE A 69 13.27 0.57 13.34
N ASN A 70 13.17 -0.63 12.75
CA ASN A 70 13.75 -1.84 13.33
C ASN A 70 15.02 -2.33 12.61
N ALA A 71 15.43 -1.70 11.51
CA ALA A 71 16.64 -2.12 10.83
C ALA A 71 17.89 -1.88 11.71
N PRO A 72 18.89 -2.79 11.64
CA PRO A 72 20.17 -2.61 12.35
C PRO A 72 20.88 -1.32 11.97
N GLU A 73 20.82 -0.96 10.68
CA GLU A 73 21.41 0.25 10.12
C GLU A 73 20.34 1.10 9.44
N LEU A 74 20.40 2.42 9.66
CA LEU A 74 19.40 3.34 9.10
C LEU A 74 19.38 3.32 7.57
N ALA A 75 20.56 3.21 6.93
CA ALA A 75 20.67 3.13 5.47
C ALA A 75 20.00 1.87 4.92
N GLN A 76 20.27 0.71 5.54
CA GLN A 76 19.63 -0.56 5.19
C GLN A 76 18.10 -0.47 5.30
N GLY A 77 17.60 0.07 6.41
CA GLY A 77 16.16 0.24 6.63
C GLY A 77 15.51 1.19 5.63
N ALA A 78 16.19 2.29 5.30
CA ALA A 78 15.74 3.26 4.30
C ALA A 78 15.72 2.65 2.89
N ASP A 79 16.72 1.86 2.51
CA ASP A 79 16.77 1.16 1.22
C ASP A 79 15.65 0.12 1.11
N MET A 80 15.39 -0.63 2.17
CA MET A 80 14.26 -1.57 2.23
C MET A 80 12.91 -0.86 2.11
N ALA A 81 12.71 0.24 2.85
CA ALA A 81 11.46 0.99 2.84
C ALA A 81 11.20 1.66 1.48
N THR A 82 12.23 2.31 0.92
CA THR A 82 12.16 2.93 -0.41
C THR A 82 11.95 1.87 -1.48
N GLY A 83 12.65 0.73 -1.36
CA GLY A 83 12.49 -0.41 -2.24
C GLY A 83 11.07 -0.98 -2.19
N ASN A 84 10.50 -1.16 -1.00
CA ASN A 84 9.13 -1.63 -0.80
C ASN A 84 8.13 -0.70 -1.50
N MET A 85 8.19 0.60 -1.21
CA MET A 85 7.31 1.62 -1.80
C MET A 85 7.40 1.68 -3.33
N LEU A 86 8.61 1.82 -3.89
CA LEU A 86 8.79 1.91 -5.34
C LEU A 86 8.47 0.57 -6.04
N GLY A 87 8.85 -0.55 -5.43
CA GLY A 87 8.53 -1.89 -5.92
C GLY A 87 7.03 -2.12 -5.98
N SER A 88 6.29 -1.75 -4.93
CA SER A 88 4.82 -1.84 -4.88
C SER A 88 4.17 -1.02 -5.98
N ASN A 89 4.68 0.18 -6.25
CA ASN A 89 4.19 1.01 -7.36
C ASN A 89 4.40 0.34 -8.73
N VAL A 90 5.54 -0.34 -8.91
CA VAL A 90 5.80 -1.13 -10.13
C VAL A 90 4.87 -2.35 -10.19
N PHE A 91 4.70 -3.11 -9.11
CA PHE A 91 3.81 -4.27 -9.08
C PHE A 91 2.36 -3.89 -9.35
N ASN A 92 1.89 -2.77 -8.82
CA ASN A 92 0.59 -2.19 -9.12
C ASN A 92 0.42 -1.90 -10.61
N LEU A 93 1.40 -1.26 -11.27
CA LEU A 93 1.34 -1.08 -12.72
C LEU A 93 1.34 -2.42 -13.48
N LEU A 94 2.08 -3.42 -13.00
CA LEU A 94 2.04 -4.78 -13.56
C LEU A 94 0.66 -5.43 -13.39
N ILE A 95 -0.05 -5.19 -12.28
CA ILE A 95 -1.43 -5.66 -12.08
C ILE A 95 -2.35 -5.10 -13.17
N LEU A 96 -2.28 -3.80 -13.47
CA LEU A 96 -3.05 -3.19 -14.56
C LEU A 96 -2.70 -3.82 -15.92
N ALA A 97 -1.41 -4.01 -16.19
CA ALA A 97 -0.95 -4.65 -17.42
C ALA A 97 -1.47 -6.09 -17.54
N PHE A 98 -1.41 -6.89 -16.47
CA PHE A 98 -1.94 -8.24 -16.46
C PHE A 98 -3.46 -8.26 -16.60
N MET A 99 -4.19 -7.30 -16.03
CA MET A 99 -5.64 -7.18 -16.27
C MET A 99 -5.94 -6.93 -17.75
N ALA A 100 -5.19 -6.04 -18.40
CA ALA A 100 -5.34 -5.78 -19.83
C ALA A 100 -5.06 -7.01 -20.70
N LEU A 101 -4.02 -7.78 -20.35
CA LEU A 101 -3.60 -8.98 -21.10
C LEU A 101 -4.53 -10.17 -20.88
N LEU A 102 -4.96 -10.41 -19.64
CA LEU A 102 -5.74 -11.59 -19.27
C LEU A 102 -7.25 -11.39 -19.41
N PHE A 103 -7.73 -10.15 -19.37
CA PHE A 103 -9.15 -9.81 -19.48
C PHE A 103 -9.42 -8.72 -20.53
N PRO A 104 -8.94 -8.84 -21.79
CA PRO A 104 -9.01 -7.77 -22.79
C PRO A 104 -10.46 -7.36 -23.14
N GLY A 105 -11.43 -8.26 -23.00
CA GLY A 105 -12.85 -7.95 -23.20
C GLY A 105 -13.50 -7.16 -22.07
N LYS A 106 -12.93 -7.22 -20.86
CA LYS A 106 -13.45 -6.57 -19.64
C LYS A 106 -12.64 -5.33 -19.24
N PHE A 107 -11.33 -5.34 -19.48
CA PHE A 107 -10.46 -4.20 -19.25
C PHE A 107 -10.45 -3.27 -20.46
N LYS A 108 -11.25 -2.21 -20.42
CA LYS A 108 -11.30 -1.19 -21.47
C LYS A 108 -10.93 0.16 -20.88
N PRO A 109 -9.66 0.61 -20.97
CA PRO A 109 -9.24 1.90 -20.42
C PRO A 109 -10.09 3.07 -20.92
N ALA A 110 -10.49 3.05 -22.19
CA ALA A 110 -11.37 4.08 -22.77
C ALA A 110 -12.82 4.07 -22.23
N ALA A 111 -13.21 3.02 -21.50
CA ALA A 111 -14.51 2.92 -20.84
C ALA A 111 -14.43 3.25 -19.34
N MET A 112 -13.23 3.51 -18.80
CA MET A 112 -13.07 3.98 -17.43
C MET A 112 -13.56 5.42 -17.34
N LYS A 113 -14.21 5.76 -16.24
CA LYS A 113 -14.66 7.13 -15.99
C LYS A 113 -13.48 8.09 -15.84
N ASP A 114 -13.72 9.37 -16.13
CA ASP A 114 -12.76 10.48 -15.99
C ASP A 114 -11.94 10.49 -14.68
N PRO A 115 -12.49 10.14 -13.48
CA PRO A 115 -11.72 10.11 -12.23
C PRO A 115 -10.48 9.21 -12.27
N HIS A 116 -10.47 8.13 -13.06
CA HIS A 116 -9.31 7.23 -13.15
C HIS A 116 -8.16 7.81 -13.99
N THR A 117 -8.47 8.70 -14.94
CA THR A 117 -7.46 9.48 -15.66
C THR A 117 -6.78 10.47 -14.72
N ASP A 118 -7.57 11.10 -13.85
CA ASP A 118 -7.08 12.00 -12.80
C ASP A 118 -6.20 11.24 -11.78
N SER A 119 -6.64 10.10 -11.24
CA SER A 119 -5.82 9.32 -10.29
C SER A 119 -4.51 8.84 -10.91
N THR A 120 -4.49 8.48 -12.20
CA THR A 120 -3.24 8.15 -12.92
C THR A 120 -2.30 9.35 -12.99
N LEU A 121 -2.82 10.52 -13.35
CA LEU A 121 -2.06 11.77 -13.40
C LEU A 121 -1.51 12.15 -12.02
N TYR A 122 -2.33 12.01 -10.98
CA TYR A 122 -1.96 12.29 -9.60
C TYR A 122 -0.87 11.35 -9.09
N GLY A 123 -0.95 10.06 -9.41
CA GLY A 123 0.13 9.11 -9.11
C GLY A 123 1.46 9.50 -9.78
N VAL A 124 1.43 9.88 -11.06
CA VAL A 124 2.63 10.38 -11.78
C VAL A 124 3.18 11.66 -11.14
N LEU A 125 2.30 12.59 -10.78
CA LEU A 125 2.71 13.84 -10.13
C LEU A 125 3.34 13.58 -8.76
N MET A 126 2.75 12.70 -7.95
CA MET A 126 3.27 12.32 -6.63
C MET A 126 4.65 11.67 -6.75
N LEU A 127 4.81 10.73 -7.69
CA LEU A 127 6.11 10.08 -7.94
C LEU A 127 7.16 11.08 -8.44
N ALA A 128 6.77 12.02 -9.31
CA ALA A 128 7.66 13.07 -9.78
C ALA A 128 8.10 14.00 -8.63
N LEU A 129 7.16 14.43 -7.78
CA LEU A 129 7.47 15.23 -6.59
C LEU A 129 8.40 14.48 -5.62
N PHE A 130 8.16 13.19 -5.40
CA PHE A 130 9.03 12.35 -4.58
C PHE A 130 10.43 12.26 -5.19
N SER A 131 10.53 12.01 -6.49
CA SER A 131 11.80 11.91 -7.20
C SER A 131 12.60 13.22 -7.13
N ILE A 132 11.92 14.36 -7.27
CA ILE A 132 12.54 15.68 -7.12
C ILE A 132 13.04 15.87 -5.68
N ALA A 133 12.22 15.54 -4.67
CA ALA A 133 12.60 15.66 -3.27
C ALA A 133 13.80 14.76 -2.92
N TYR A 134 13.82 13.53 -3.46
CA TYR A 134 14.88 12.54 -3.27
C TYR A 134 16.19 13.01 -3.91
N LEU A 135 16.17 13.41 -5.19
CA LEU A 135 17.37 13.86 -5.91
C LEU A 135 17.91 15.21 -5.39
N ALA A 136 17.03 16.07 -4.87
CA ALA A 136 17.43 17.35 -4.32
C ALA A 136 17.98 17.27 -2.88
N ALA A 137 17.87 16.12 -2.21
CA ALA A 137 18.16 15.97 -0.77
C ALA A 137 19.54 16.48 -0.35
N ASP A 138 20.58 16.21 -1.14
CA ASP A 138 21.96 16.63 -0.87
C ASP A 138 22.35 17.99 -1.49
N THR A 139 21.41 18.64 -2.19
CA THR A 139 21.65 19.95 -2.81
C THR A 139 21.44 21.06 -1.80
N ARG A 140 22.03 22.25 -2.06
CA ARG A 140 21.79 23.45 -1.23
C ARG A 140 20.31 23.81 -1.07
N TRP A 141 19.46 23.40 -2.03
CA TRP A 141 18.03 23.69 -2.05
C TRP A 141 17.19 22.64 -1.31
N GLY A 142 17.57 21.37 -1.35
CA GLY A 142 16.88 20.30 -0.61
C GLY A 142 17.45 20.02 0.79
N GLY A 143 18.71 20.35 1.04
CA GLY A 143 19.35 20.19 2.35
C GLY A 143 18.92 21.22 3.41
N ALA A 144 18.07 22.18 3.05
CA ALA A 144 17.44 23.08 4.02
C ALA A 144 16.43 22.29 4.87
N LEU A 145 16.91 21.84 6.03
CA LEU A 145 16.10 21.14 7.02
C LEU A 145 15.14 22.11 7.69
N ILE A 146 13.92 21.65 7.95
CA ILE A 146 12.96 22.40 8.76
C ILE A 146 13.39 22.29 10.23
N PRO A 147 13.55 23.40 10.97
CA PRO A 147 13.90 23.33 12.39
C PRO A 147 12.95 22.41 13.17
N GLY A 148 13.48 21.36 13.79
CA GLY A 148 12.71 20.36 14.55
C GLY A 148 12.31 19.11 13.75
N LEU A 149 12.28 19.16 12.42
CA LEU A 149 12.10 17.98 11.57
C LEU A 149 13.40 17.73 10.80
N ARG A 150 14.04 16.58 11.02
CA ARG A 150 15.26 16.16 10.28
C ARG A 150 14.95 15.76 8.82
N CYS A 151 14.00 16.44 8.18
CA CYS A 151 13.61 16.21 6.79
C CYS A 151 13.78 17.49 5.94
N ALA A 152 14.08 17.28 4.66
CA ALA A 152 14.08 18.33 3.64
C ALA A 152 12.68 18.94 3.52
N TRP A 153 12.59 20.27 3.38
CA TRP A 153 11.29 20.95 3.24
C TRP A 153 10.47 20.45 2.05
N LEU A 154 11.14 19.98 0.98
CA LEU A 154 10.49 19.39 -0.19
C LEU A 154 9.65 18.16 0.16
N VAL A 155 10.02 17.40 1.19
CA VAL A 155 9.26 16.21 1.61
C VAL A 155 7.89 16.60 2.15
N ILE A 156 7.74 17.78 2.77
CA ILE A 156 6.43 18.27 3.26
C ILE A 156 5.45 18.55 2.12
N THR A 157 5.96 18.80 0.91
CA THR A 157 5.08 19.01 -0.25
C THR A 157 4.28 17.77 -0.62
N LEU A 158 4.78 16.55 -0.32
CA LEU A 158 4.11 15.29 -0.62
C LEU A 158 2.78 15.10 0.14
N PRO A 159 2.73 15.14 1.50
CA PRO A 159 1.46 15.02 2.20
C PRO A 159 0.50 16.18 1.92
N ILE A 160 1.01 17.39 1.61
CA ILE A 160 0.18 18.52 1.20
C ILE A 160 -0.44 18.25 -0.17
N ALA A 161 0.35 17.85 -1.16
CA ALA A 161 -0.12 17.52 -2.50
C ALA A 161 -1.15 16.38 -2.45
N TYR A 162 -0.85 15.31 -1.72
CA TYR A 162 -1.79 14.21 -1.49
C TYR A 162 -3.10 14.68 -0.87
N ALA A 163 -3.05 15.51 0.18
CA ALA A 163 -4.27 16.06 0.79
C ALA A 163 -5.07 16.95 -0.17
N LEU A 164 -4.41 17.72 -1.04
CA LEU A 164 -5.09 18.54 -2.07
C LEU A 164 -5.73 17.68 -3.16
N ILE A 165 -5.06 16.61 -3.57
CA ILE A 165 -5.59 15.63 -4.51
C ILE A 165 -6.85 14.96 -3.93
N LEU A 166 -6.77 14.47 -2.69
CA LEU A 166 -7.92 13.87 -2.02
C LEU A 166 -9.07 14.86 -1.83
N ARG A 167 -8.80 16.17 -1.65
CA ARG A 167 -9.86 17.21 -1.66
C ARG A 167 -10.58 17.29 -3.00
N ARG A 168 -9.85 17.13 -4.11
CA ARG A 168 -10.44 17.15 -5.45
C ARG A 168 -11.24 15.88 -5.71
N GLU A 169 -10.67 14.71 -5.43
CA GLU A 169 -11.37 13.43 -5.59
C GLU A 169 -12.63 13.36 -4.71
N HIS A 170 -12.54 13.82 -3.45
CA HIS A 170 -13.71 13.89 -2.57
C HIS A 170 -14.85 14.73 -3.15
N ARG A 171 -14.52 15.86 -3.80
CA ARG A 171 -15.51 16.73 -4.45
C ARG A 171 -16.18 16.03 -5.64
N GLN A 172 -15.43 15.26 -6.42
CA GLN A 172 -15.94 14.48 -7.55
C GLN A 172 -16.80 13.29 -7.07
N HIS A 173 -16.31 12.51 -6.10
CA HIS A 173 -17.03 11.37 -5.54
C HIS A 173 -18.35 11.75 -4.86
N LYS A 174 -18.41 12.92 -4.20
CA LYS A 174 -19.64 13.40 -3.59
C LYS A 174 -20.75 13.67 -4.63
N LEU A 175 -20.37 14.12 -5.83
CA LEU A 175 -21.32 14.38 -6.92
C LEU A 175 -21.87 13.08 -7.54
N GLU A 176 -21.07 12.00 -7.58
CA GLU A 176 -21.53 10.69 -8.09
C GLU A 176 -22.32 9.86 -7.05
N LYS A 177 -21.95 9.93 -5.77
CA LYS A 177 -22.59 9.13 -4.71
C LYS A 177 -23.95 9.69 -4.26
N GLU A 178 -24.25 10.97 -4.50
CA GLU A 178 -25.61 11.54 -4.30
C GLU A 178 -26.66 10.90 -5.23
N GLU A 179 -26.25 10.21 -6.31
CA GLU A 179 -27.12 9.45 -7.21
C GLU A 179 -27.29 7.96 -6.84
N GLN A 180 -26.45 7.40 -5.96
CA GLN A 180 -26.45 5.98 -5.61
C GLN A 180 -26.76 5.76 -4.12
N LEU A 181 -27.88 5.10 -3.83
CA LEU A 181 -28.21 4.65 -2.47
C LEU A 181 -27.09 3.74 -1.92
N PRO A 182 -26.73 3.85 -0.63
CA PRO A 182 -25.76 2.95 -0.01
C PRO A 182 -26.18 1.49 -0.24
N GLN A 183 -25.31 0.69 -0.84
CA GLN A 183 -25.58 -0.74 -0.99
C GLN A 183 -25.40 -1.42 0.38
N GLU A 184 -26.50 -1.90 0.96
CA GLU A 184 -26.40 -2.75 2.14
C GLU A 184 -25.66 -4.04 1.80
N THR A 185 -24.51 -4.26 2.43
CA THR A 185 -23.76 -5.51 2.35
C THR A 185 -23.98 -6.34 3.62
N ALA A 186 -23.77 -7.66 3.54
CA ALA A 186 -23.88 -8.53 4.72
C ALA A 186 -22.98 -8.09 5.90
N LEU A 187 -21.88 -7.38 5.61
CA LEU A 187 -20.97 -6.82 6.61
C LEU A 187 -21.52 -5.58 7.31
N THR A 188 -22.25 -4.70 6.63
CA THR A 188 -22.85 -3.51 7.25
C THR A 188 -23.95 -3.88 8.25
N GLN A 189 -24.60 -5.03 8.05
CA GLN A 189 -25.64 -5.58 8.94
C GLN A 189 -25.11 -6.33 10.17
N LEU A 190 -23.81 -6.64 10.26
CA LEU A 190 -23.24 -7.30 11.46
C LEU A 190 -23.45 -6.46 12.72
N SER A 191 -23.35 -7.03 13.93
CA SER A 191 -23.35 -6.18 15.13
C SER A 191 -22.09 -5.32 15.19
N ALA A 192 -22.19 -4.10 15.73
CA ALA A 192 -21.06 -3.17 15.83
C ALA A 192 -19.85 -3.82 16.52
N LEU A 193 -20.08 -4.55 17.60
CA LEU A 193 -19.02 -5.26 18.33
C LEU A 193 -18.27 -6.26 17.44
N ARG A 194 -18.99 -7.09 16.65
CA ARG A 194 -18.37 -8.09 15.76
C ARG A 194 -17.62 -7.44 14.60
N PHE A 195 -18.16 -6.35 14.06
CA PHE A 195 -17.55 -5.65 12.96
C PHE A 195 -16.23 -5.00 13.38
N TYR A 196 -16.25 -4.19 14.44
CA TYR A 196 -15.06 -3.50 14.92
C TYR A 196 -14.02 -4.44 15.53
N SER A 197 -14.44 -5.52 16.20
CA SER A 197 -13.47 -6.51 16.71
C SER A 197 -12.75 -7.25 15.58
N ALA A 198 -13.48 -7.63 14.52
CA ALA A 198 -12.86 -8.23 13.33
C ALA A 198 -11.93 -7.25 12.62
N LEU A 199 -12.33 -5.98 12.46
CA LEU A 199 -11.49 -4.93 11.88
C LEU A 199 -10.19 -4.76 12.68
N CYS A 200 -10.28 -4.61 14.01
CA CYS A 200 -9.12 -4.50 14.88
C CYS A 200 -8.21 -5.74 14.81
N ALA A 201 -8.78 -6.94 14.75
CA ALA A 201 -8.02 -8.18 14.63
C ALA A 201 -7.25 -8.22 13.29
N LEU A 202 -7.89 -7.84 12.18
CA LEU A 202 -7.24 -7.76 10.86
C LEU A 202 -6.11 -6.74 10.86
N CYS A 203 -6.35 -5.53 11.37
CA CYS A 203 -5.30 -4.52 11.51
C CYS A 203 -4.13 -5.02 12.37
N SER A 204 -4.41 -5.73 13.47
CA SER A 204 -3.36 -6.28 14.35
C SER A 204 -2.55 -7.37 13.66
N LEU A 205 -3.20 -8.22 12.85
CA LEU A 205 -2.52 -9.24 12.04
C LEU A 205 -1.60 -8.61 10.99
N ILE A 206 -2.05 -7.55 10.32
CA ILE A 206 -1.24 -6.82 9.35
C ILE A 206 -0.09 -6.08 10.04
N LEU A 207 -0.34 -5.43 11.17
CA LEU A 207 0.70 -4.76 11.95
C LEU A 207 1.79 -5.75 12.39
N GLY A 208 1.40 -6.85 13.03
CA GLY A 208 2.33 -7.89 13.48
C GLY A 208 3.04 -8.58 12.32
N GLY A 209 2.31 -8.92 11.25
CA GLY A 209 2.84 -9.55 10.06
C GLY A 209 3.81 -8.64 9.28
N GLY A 210 3.50 -7.35 9.15
CA GLY A 210 4.35 -6.36 8.49
C GLY A 210 5.65 -6.13 9.25
N ILE A 211 5.59 -6.01 10.59
CA ILE A 211 6.79 -5.97 11.45
C ILE A 211 7.64 -7.23 11.22
N LEU A 212 7.01 -8.41 11.23
CA LEU A 212 7.73 -9.67 11.05
C LEU A 212 8.33 -9.77 9.63
N LEU A 213 7.62 -9.34 8.58
CA LEU A 213 8.14 -9.28 7.22
C LEU A 213 9.37 -8.38 7.12
N SER A 214 9.32 -7.17 7.70
CA SER A 214 10.49 -6.28 7.68
C SER A 214 11.67 -6.89 8.42
N LEU A 215 11.45 -7.53 9.57
CA LEU A 215 12.51 -8.19 10.34
C LEU A 215 13.13 -9.38 9.58
N LEU A 216 12.28 -10.22 8.97
CA LEU A 216 12.75 -11.34 8.14
C LEU A 216 13.49 -10.83 6.90
N GLY A 217 13.00 -9.76 6.27
CA GLY A 217 13.68 -9.08 5.18
C GLY A 217 15.05 -8.53 5.57
N SER A 218 15.17 -7.85 6.72
CA SER A 218 16.46 -7.34 7.21
C SER A 218 17.44 -8.48 7.47
N ARG A 219 16.94 -9.64 7.92
CA ARG A 219 17.77 -10.86 8.08
C ARG A 219 18.20 -11.45 6.75
N MET A 220 17.37 -11.39 5.70
CA MET A 220 17.77 -11.83 4.34
C MET A 220 18.93 -11.01 3.79
N ALA A 221 19.07 -9.75 4.20
CA ALA A 221 20.15 -8.88 3.76
C ALA A 221 21.50 -9.21 4.41
N LEU A 222 21.49 -9.95 5.53
CA LEU A 222 22.72 -10.31 6.21
C LEU A 222 23.58 -11.25 5.35
N PRO A 223 24.92 -11.21 5.50
CA PRO A 223 25.81 -12.14 4.85
C PRO A 223 25.46 -13.63 5.12
N PRO A 224 25.78 -14.55 4.19
CA PRO A 224 25.48 -15.98 4.36
C PRO A 224 26.07 -16.63 5.62
N ASP A 225 27.25 -16.17 6.08
CA ASP A 225 27.90 -16.60 7.32
C ASP A 225 27.11 -16.20 8.58
N GLN A 226 26.23 -15.20 8.48
CA GLN A 226 25.33 -14.75 9.55
C GLN A 226 23.90 -15.30 9.37
N GLY A 227 23.69 -16.22 8.43
CA GLY A 227 22.40 -16.87 8.17
C GLY A 227 21.42 -16.04 7.34
N GLY A 228 21.90 -15.03 6.60
CA GLY A 228 21.13 -14.34 5.56
C GLY A 228 21.47 -14.83 4.15
N PHE A 229 21.07 -14.09 3.13
CA PHE A 229 21.35 -14.40 1.72
C PHE A 229 22.43 -13.50 1.10
N GLY A 230 22.88 -12.48 1.83
CA GLY A 230 23.78 -11.45 1.31
C GLY A 230 23.16 -10.63 0.18
N LEU A 231 21.82 -10.55 0.12
CA LEU A 231 21.12 -9.75 -0.88
C LEU A 231 21.10 -8.28 -0.49
N GLU A 232 21.11 -7.40 -1.48
CA GLU A 232 20.98 -5.97 -1.22
C GLU A 232 19.62 -5.63 -0.58
N ALA A 233 19.65 -4.71 0.38
CA ALA A 233 18.47 -4.23 1.10
C ALA A 233 17.40 -3.67 0.16
N SER A 234 17.84 -2.93 -0.87
CA SER A 234 16.99 -2.40 -1.95
C SER A 234 16.31 -3.51 -2.76
N LEU A 235 17.02 -4.60 -3.07
CA LEU A 235 16.46 -5.75 -3.78
C LEU A 235 15.42 -6.48 -2.94
N ILE A 236 15.67 -6.64 -1.64
CA ILE A 236 14.71 -7.24 -0.70
C ILE A 236 13.45 -6.37 -0.61
N GLY A 237 13.61 -5.06 -0.49
CA GLY A 237 12.49 -4.12 -0.54
C GLY A 237 11.68 -4.23 -1.83
N THR A 238 12.35 -4.06 -2.97
CA THR A 238 11.72 -3.98 -4.29
C THR A 238 11.07 -5.27 -4.78
N LEU A 239 11.57 -6.45 -4.36
CA LEU A 239 11.01 -7.73 -4.81
C LEU A 239 10.24 -8.45 -3.71
N PHE A 240 10.88 -8.72 -2.57
CA PHE A 240 10.29 -9.60 -1.55
C PHE A 240 9.20 -8.89 -0.76
N LEU A 241 9.50 -7.70 -0.24
CA LEU A 241 8.53 -6.94 0.56
C LEU A 241 7.40 -6.43 -0.34
N ALA A 242 7.76 -5.76 -1.43
CA ALA A 242 6.79 -5.17 -2.36
C ALA A 242 5.80 -6.19 -2.94
N ILE A 243 6.26 -7.38 -3.36
CA ILE A 243 5.33 -8.40 -3.87
C ILE A 243 4.41 -8.90 -2.75
N SER A 244 4.92 -9.04 -1.53
CA SER A 244 4.16 -9.60 -0.41
C SER A 244 3.07 -8.64 0.06
N THR A 245 3.35 -7.34 0.03
CA THR A 245 2.38 -6.33 0.46
C THR A 245 1.38 -5.98 -0.63
N SER A 246 1.73 -6.07 -1.92
CA SER A 246 0.84 -5.70 -3.05
C SER A 246 0.07 -6.87 -3.67
N LEU A 247 0.23 -8.08 -3.12
CA LEU A 247 -0.58 -9.25 -3.46
C LEU A 247 -2.08 -9.11 -3.10
N PRO A 248 -2.49 -8.48 -1.98
CA PRO A 248 -3.89 -8.13 -1.74
C PRO A 248 -4.51 -7.37 -2.91
N GLU A 249 -3.83 -6.33 -3.40
CA GLU A 249 -4.28 -5.50 -4.50
C GLU A 249 -4.47 -6.31 -5.78
N LEU A 250 -3.52 -7.19 -6.11
CA LEU A 250 -3.64 -8.10 -7.25
C LEU A 250 -4.92 -8.93 -7.14
N VAL A 251 -5.15 -9.55 -5.98
CA VAL A 251 -6.29 -10.44 -5.77
C VAL A 251 -7.60 -9.67 -5.82
N ILE A 252 -7.68 -8.51 -5.19
CA ILE A 252 -8.87 -7.65 -5.17
C ILE A 252 -9.18 -7.16 -6.59
N SER A 253 -8.20 -6.61 -7.30
CA SER A 253 -8.40 -6.09 -8.65
C SER A 253 -8.80 -7.19 -9.64
N PHE A 254 -8.21 -8.39 -9.54
CA PHE A 254 -8.62 -9.53 -10.36
C PHE A 254 -10.01 -10.05 -10.01
N ALA A 255 -10.41 -10.02 -8.73
CA ALA A 255 -11.77 -10.38 -8.33
C ALA A 255 -12.78 -9.36 -8.89
N SER A 256 -12.50 -8.07 -8.72
CA SER A 256 -13.35 -6.96 -9.18
C SER A 256 -13.54 -6.98 -10.70
N ILE A 257 -12.47 -7.16 -11.48
CA ILE A 257 -12.60 -7.24 -12.94
C ILE A 257 -13.37 -8.48 -13.40
N ARG A 258 -13.25 -9.61 -12.70
CA ARG A 258 -14.05 -10.80 -13.00
C ARG A 258 -15.53 -10.55 -12.77
N MET A 259 -15.87 -9.79 -11.74
CA MET A 259 -17.24 -9.37 -11.41
C MET A 259 -17.76 -8.23 -12.31
N GLY A 260 -16.91 -7.64 -13.17
CA GLY A 260 -17.29 -6.56 -14.07
C GLY A 260 -17.15 -5.15 -13.48
N PHE A 261 -16.59 -5.03 -12.27
CA PHE A 261 -16.33 -3.76 -11.60
C PHE A 261 -14.96 -3.20 -12.02
N LEU A 262 -14.86 -2.73 -13.27
CA LEU A 262 -13.63 -2.20 -13.83
C LEU A 262 -13.08 -0.99 -13.05
N ASP A 263 -13.96 -0.04 -12.74
CA ASP A 263 -13.63 1.19 -12.01
C ASP A 263 -13.06 0.87 -10.61
N MET A 264 -13.65 -0.10 -9.90
CA MET A 264 -13.13 -0.57 -8.61
C MET A 264 -11.76 -1.23 -8.74
N ALA A 265 -11.58 -2.07 -9.77
CA ALA A 265 -10.31 -2.77 -9.99
C ALA A 265 -9.16 -1.80 -10.28
N ALA A 266 -9.41 -0.77 -11.10
CA ALA A 266 -8.44 0.26 -11.44
C ALA A 266 -8.21 1.24 -10.28
N GLY A 267 -9.30 1.68 -9.61
CA GLY A 267 -9.25 2.59 -8.48
C GLY A 267 -8.43 2.03 -7.31
N ASN A 268 -8.55 0.73 -7.02
CA ASN A 268 -7.74 0.06 -6.00
C ASN A 268 -6.23 0.21 -6.27
N VAL A 269 -5.81 -0.10 -7.50
CA VAL A 269 -4.38 -0.09 -7.88
C VAL A 269 -3.83 1.34 -8.00
N LEU A 270 -4.57 2.23 -8.64
CA LEU A 270 -4.17 3.62 -8.83
C LEU A 270 -4.17 4.40 -7.51
N GLY A 271 -5.14 4.11 -6.64
CA GLY A 271 -5.22 4.67 -5.29
C GLY A 271 -4.04 4.25 -4.43
N SER A 272 -3.71 2.95 -4.39
CA SER A 272 -2.52 2.46 -3.68
C SER A 272 -1.24 3.10 -4.22
N ASN A 273 -1.09 3.27 -5.55
CA ASN A 273 0.07 3.96 -6.14
C ASN A 273 0.24 5.41 -5.70
N MET A 274 -0.86 6.11 -5.46
CA MET A 274 -0.83 7.50 -5.03
C MET A 274 -0.58 7.61 -3.52
N PHE A 275 -1.03 6.63 -2.74
CA PHE A 275 -0.82 6.56 -1.29
C PHE A 275 0.62 6.19 -0.94
N ASN A 276 1.20 5.22 -1.66
CA ASN A 276 2.58 4.76 -1.53
C ASN A 276 3.59 5.88 -1.85
#